data_AF-A0A135VMU9-F1
#
_entry.id   AF-A0A135VMU9-F1
#
_cell.length_a   1.000
_cell.length_b   1.000
_cell.length_c   1.000
_cell.angle_alpha   90.00
_cell.angle_beta   90.00
_cell.angle_gamma   90.00
#
_symmetry.space_group_name_H-M   'P 1'
#
loop_
_entity.id
_entity.type
_entity.pdbx_description
1 polymer ?
#
loop_
_entity_poly.entity_id
_entity_poly.type
_entity_poly.pdbx_seq_one_letter_code
_entity_poly.pdbx_strand_id
1 'polypeptide(L)'
;MTSGDMSLADLELKELKEMRRIAWDLESASQELMYQAAQGLSMYDVNRTLLPKAMTLLVADDIFLQKLVIRTVGRNLFGAYIKEFFDSLVGISPAEVAQVLMGIREAFRENGSPVSASSQRLWIQALEGLGREHQPGIVEIMATLGTAGFGWTKKIIKNDLENLNIGALASIREFRDNHRNALVALICEEAAKSKRELLPYITGVVDRKNVRFLSVFLSGEWKERKEVACAIGRVGIYTTSGIVRQVLNDPDWRVKQALIESIDVRQSHFNKLLRILEIFVADSHKRVHGSARRLLLRLGTEACANSDVMIQRDKLMKRFRDQLLKAAPSNKDVDSSWLGVEITEDGVIPYISLEDSQDTGDPEPVGISDFAPPERDLRSALMMKMLETKEYSAPSLEIDDSKAASVRKPKPKRTSSKIPGPARFLALMDRLSAELGKELPLAVVRVKAPEIEMTGKEFDQVLDQLVKEGTVYMVDKETISRVDILAD
;
A
#
# COMPACT_ATOMS: atom_id res chain seq x y z
N MET A 1 -30.48 45.99 7.97
CA MET A 1 -30.99 45.72 6.61
C MET A 1 -31.59 44.34 6.64
N THR A 2 -32.91 44.27 6.80
CA THR A 2 -33.68 43.03 6.78
C THR A 2 -33.60 42.46 5.37
N SER A 3 -33.06 41.25 5.22
CA SER A 3 -33.25 40.44 4.02
C SER A 3 -34.76 40.34 3.78
N GLY A 4 -35.27 41.14 2.85
CA GLY A 4 -36.66 41.02 2.42
C GLY A 4 -36.83 39.61 1.89
N ASP A 5 -37.76 38.85 2.47
CA ASP A 5 -38.10 37.51 2.02
C ASP A 5 -38.48 37.60 0.53
N MET A 6 -37.54 37.23 -0.34
CA MET A 6 -37.82 37.07 -1.76
C MET A 6 -38.92 36.02 -1.89
N SER A 7 -39.93 36.28 -2.70
CA SER A 7 -40.95 35.29 -2.94
C SER A 7 -40.33 34.04 -3.58
N LEU A 8 -40.93 32.87 -3.34
CA LEU A 8 -40.47 31.61 -3.95
C LEU A 8 -40.36 31.75 -5.49
N ALA A 9 -41.31 32.44 -6.11
CA ALA A 9 -41.31 32.69 -7.54
C ALA A 9 -40.13 33.56 -8.01
N ASP A 10 -39.70 34.55 -7.21
CA ASP A 10 -38.55 35.38 -7.53
C ASP A 10 -37.23 34.60 -7.43
N LEU A 11 -37.14 33.68 -6.45
CA LEU A 11 -36.02 32.76 -6.32
C LEU A 11 -35.97 31.80 -7.51
N GLU A 12 -37.08 31.15 -7.85
CA GLU A 12 -37.18 30.25 -9.02
C GLU A 12 -36.82 30.97 -10.32
N LEU A 13 -37.31 32.20 -10.52
CA LEU A 13 -36.99 32.99 -11.70
C LEU A 13 -35.50 33.36 -11.76
N LYS A 14 -34.88 33.66 -10.62
CA LYS A 14 -33.45 33.93 -10.52
C LYS A 14 -32.63 32.70 -10.88
N GLU A 15 -32.97 31.54 -10.32
CA GLU A 15 -32.30 30.27 -10.63
C GLU A 15 -32.48 29.88 -12.11
N LEU A 16 -33.69 30.05 -12.67
CA LEU A 16 -33.94 29.82 -14.10
C LEU A 16 -33.12 30.72 -15.02
N LYS A 17 -32.95 32.00 -14.65
CA LYS A 17 -32.11 32.94 -15.41
C LYS A 17 -30.65 32.49 -15.39
N GLU A 18 -30.17 32.06 -14.23
CA GLU A 18 -28.80 31.57 -14.06
C GLU A 18 -28.55 30.28 -14.86
N MET A 19 -29.46 29.30 -14.78
CA MET A 19 -29.38 28.08 -15.59
C MET A 19 -29.36 28.38 -17.09
N ARG A 20 -30.21 29.30 -17.57
CA ARG A 20 -30.22 29.69 -18.99
C ARG A 20 -28.93 30.37 -19.40
N ARG A 21 -28.37 31.22 -18.54
CA ARG A 21 -27.07 31.85 -18.77
C ARG A 21 -25.99 30.79 -18.96
N ILE A 22 -25.85 29.86 -18.00
CA ILE A 22 -24.88 28.75 -18.09
C ILE A 22 -25.12 27.94 -19.38
N ALA A 23 -26.37 27.59 -19.70
CA ALA A 23 -26.69 26.79 -20.89
C ALA A 23 -26.31 27.47 -22.22
N TRP A 24 -26.46 28.80 -22.32
CA TRP A 24 -26.09 29.57 -23.51
C TRP A 24 -24.59 29.84 -23.56
N ASP A 25 -23.96 30.16 -22.43
CA ASP A 25 -22.53 30.45 -22.37
C ASP A 25 -21.68 29.21 -22.68
N LEU A 26 -22.20 28.00 -22.43
CA LEU A 26 -21.59 26.73 -22.86
C LEU A 26 -21.50 26.57 -24.39
N GLU A 27 -22.33 27.28 -25.16
CA GLU A 27 -22.27 27.33 -26.64
C GLU A 27 -21.56 28.60 -27.15
N SER A 28 -21.01 29.41 -26.25
CA SER A 28 -20.37 30.66 -26.63
C SER A 28 -19.13 30.39 -27.49
N ALA A 29 -18.95 31.21 -28.54
CA ALA A 29 -17.71 31.23 -29.32
C ALA A 29 -16.51 31.73 -28.49
N SER A 30 -16.76 32.43 -27.37
CA SER A 30 -15.71 32.84 -26.44
C SER A 30 -15.32 31.68 -25.53
N GLN A 31 -14.08 31.22 -25.66
CA GLN A 31 -13.53 30.16 -24.82
C GLN A 31 -13.62 30.50 -23.32
N GLU A 32 -13.34 31.76 -22.96
CA GLU A 32 -13.39 32.21 -21.56
C GLU A 32 -14.79 32.05 -20.95
N LEU A 33 -15.83 32.48 -21.66
CA LEU A 33 -17.22 32.32 -21.19
C LEU A 33 -17.62 30.86 -21.12
N MET A 34 -17.20 30.05 -22.09
CA MET A 34 -17.45 28.61 -22.10
C MET A 34 -16.81 27.90 -20.91
N TYR A 35 -15.56 28.23 -20.57
CA TYR A 35 -14.87 27.69 -19.38
C TYR A 35 -15.53 28.15 -18.07
N GLN A 36 -15.89 29.42 -17.96
CA GLN A 36 -16.62 29.94 -16.80
C GLN A 36 -17.97 29.23 -16.62
N ALA A 37 -18.70 29.00 -17.72
CA ALA A 37 -19.96 28.28 -17.71
C ALA A 37 -19.77 26.80 -17.34
N ALA A 38 -18.74 26.14 -17.85
CA ALA A 38 -18.41 24.76 -17.50
C ALA A 38 -17.99 24.62 -16.03
N GLN A 39 -17.27 25.61 -15.47
CA GLN A 39 -17.01 25.68 -14.03
C GLN A 39 -18.32 25.90 -13.26
N GLY A 40 -19.20 26.78 -13.76
CA GLY A 40 -20.52 27.04 -13.22
C GLY A 40 -21.38 25.77 -13.10
N LEU A 41 -21.33 24.86 -14.09
CA LEU A 41 -22.02 23.57 -14.02
C LEU A 41 -21.66 22.76 -12.76
N SER A 42 -20.39 22.82 -12.33
CA SER A 42 -19.91 22.04 -11.18
C SER A 42 -20.36 22.61 -9.83
N MET A 43 -20.61 23.92 -9.78
CA MET A 43 -20.95 24.66 -8.56
C MET A 43 -22.46 24.82 -8.35
N TYR A 44 -23.26 24.53 -9.37
CA TYR A 44 -24.69 24.83 -9.36
C TYR A 44 -25.51 23.63 -8.88
N ASP A 45 -26.33 23.82 -7.84
CA ASP A 45 -27.07 22.73 -7.17
C ASP A 45 -28.09 22.01 -8.08
N VAL A 46 -28.64 22.72 -9.08
CA VAL A 46 -29.66 22.19 -10.01
C VAL A 46 -29.04 21.75 -11.36
N ASN A 47 -27.74 21.47 -11.39
CA ASN A 47 -26.99 21.06 -12.58
C ASN A 47 -27.54 19.82 -13.33
N ARG A 48 -28.35 18.96 -12.69
CA ARG A 48 -29.02 17.82 -13.36
C ARG A 48 -29.90 18.24 -14.54
N THR A 49 -30.50 19.43 -14.52
CA THR A 49 -31.32 19.93 -15.64
C THR A 49 -30.47 20.33 -16.85
N LEU A 50 -29.20 20.68 -16.61
CA LEU A 50 -28.22 21.02 -17.63
C LEU A 50 -27.49 19.80 -18.19
N LEU A 51 -27.77 18.60 -17.66
CA LEU A 51 -27.14 17.36 -18.10
C LEU A 51 -27.22 17.13 -19.62
N PRO A 52 -28.36 17.29 -20.31
CA PRO A 52 -28.42 17.07 -21.76
C PRO A 52 -27.46 17.97 -22.54
N LYS A 53 -27.25 19.20 -22.05
CA LYS A 53 -26.35 20.17 -22.65
C LYS A 53 -24.89 19.89 -22.30
N ALA A 54 -24.62 19.42 -21.08
CA ALA A 54 -23.29 18.97 -20.71
C ALA A 54 -22.87 17.71 -21.50
N MET A 55 -23.80 16.80 -21.79
CA MET A 55 -23.55 15.59 -22.59
C MET A 55 -23.06 15.92 -24.01
N THR A 56 -23.57 16.99 -24.65
CA THR A 56 -23.12 17.37 -26.01
C THR A 56 -21.67 17.85 -26.04
N LEU A 57 -21.12 18.29 -24.91
CA LEU A 57 -19.73 18.75 -24.78
C LEU A 57 -18.75 17.62 -24.47
N LEU A 58 -19.22 16.38 -24.26
CA LEU A 58 -18.33 15.22 -24.10
C LEU A 58 -17.54 14.90 -25.37
N VAL A 59 -17.98 15.41 -26.53
CA VAL A 59 -17.33 15.25 -27.84
C VAL A 59 -16.67 16.56 -28.29
N ALA A 60 -16.45 17.51 -27.38
CA ALA A 60 -15.75 18.76 -27.72
C ALA A 60 -14.29 18.49 -28.09
N ASP A 61 -13.77 19.19 -29.10
CA ASP A 61 -12.37 19.11 -29.53
C ASP A 61 -11.39 19.60 -28.45
N ASP A 62 -11.86 20.46 -27.55
CA ASP A 62 -11.08 20.98 -26.43
C ASP A 62 -11.02 19.97 -25.29
N ILE A 63 -9.87 19.32 -25.14
CA ILE A 63 -9.59 18.30 -24.12
C ILE A 63 -9.80 18.85 -22.69
N PHE A 64 -9.47 20.12 -22.42
CA PHE A 64 -9.61 20.66 -21.07
C PHE A 64 -11.07 20.87 -20.71
N LEU A 65 -11.84 21.42 -21.66
CA LEU A 65 -13.29 21.54 -21.51
C LEU A 65 -13.93 20.16 -21.33
N GLN A 66 -13.55 19.21 -22.20
CA GLN A 66 -14.05 17.83 -22.15
C GLN A 66 -13.83 17.23 -20.75
N LYS A 67 -12.61 17.32 -20.21
CA LYS A 67 -12.27 16.81 -18.87
C LYS A 67 -13.08 17.48 -17.75
N LEU A 68 -13.25 18.79 -17.81
CA LEU A 68 -14.03 19.55 -16.81
C LEU A 68 -15.50 19.12 -16.83
N VAL A 69 -16.06 18.97 -18.04
CA VAL A 69 -17.45 18.56 -18.25
C VAL A 69 -17.65 17.11 -17.83
N ILE A 70 -16.77 16.18 -18.21
CA ILE A 70 -16.86 14.75 -17.88
C ILE A 70 -17.02 14.51 -16.37
N ARG A 71 -16.21 15.20 -15.54
CA ARG A 71 -16.29 15.08 -14.08
C ARG A 71 -17.63 15.57 -13.54
N THR A 72 -18.11 16.69 -14.08
CA THR A 72 -19.37 17.31 -13.67
C THR A 72 -20.57 16.48 -14.12
N VAL A 73 -20.54 15.95 -15.34
CA VAL A 73 -21.54 15.03 -15.88
C VAL A 73 -21.59 13.78 -15.02
N GLY A 74 -20.46 13.14 -14.73
CA GLY A 74 -20.36 11.94 -13.91
C GLY A 74 -21.12 12.04 -12.59
N ARG A 75 -20.92 13.13 -11.83
CA ARG A 75 -21.62 13.36 -10.55
C ARG A 75 -23.14 13.47 -10.69
N ASN A 76 -23.63 13.83 -11.87
CA ASN A 76 -25.02 14.19 -12.11
C ASN A 76 -25.76 13.22 -13.04
N LEU A 77 -25.16 12.08 -13.37
CA LEU A 77 -25.75 11.09 -14.26
C LEU A 77 -27.07 10.50 -13.73
N PHE A 78 -28.03 10.35 -14.63
CA PHE A 78 -29.26 9.61 -14.38
C PHE A 78 -29.87 9.05 -15.67
N GLY A 79 -30.72 8.04 -15.53
CA GLY A 79 -31.56 7.54 -16.62
C GLY A 79 -30.77 7.10 -17.86
N ALA A 80 -31.28 7.44 -19.03
CA ALA A 80 -30.73 7.00 -20.32
C ALA A 80 -29.29 7.47 -20.58
N TYR A 81 -28.87 8.59 -19.97
CA TYR A 81 -27.54 9.18 -20.16
C TYR A 81 -26.41 8.35 -19.57
N ILE A 82 -26.71 7.42 -18.65
CA ILE A 82 -25.69 6.58 -18.01
C ILE A 82 -24.91 5.79 -19.06
N LYS A 83 -25.60 5.11 -19.98
CA LYS A 83 -24.94 4.28 -20.99
C LYS A 83 -24.11 5.14 -21.96
N GLU A 84 -24.73 6.18 -22.51
CA GLU A 84 -24.10 7.11 -23.44
C GLU A 84 -22.83 7.74 -22.83
N PHE A 85 -22.86 8.10 -21.55
CA PHE A 85 -21.70 8.64 -20.86
C PHE A 85 -20.56 7.62 -20.76
N PHE A 86 -20.83 6.40 -20.31
CA PHE A 86 -19.77 5.40 -20.18
C PHE A 86 -19.20 4.98 -21.55
N ASP A 87 -20.03 4.96 -22.60
CA ASP A 87 -19.56 4.77 -23.98
C ASP A 87 -18.62 5.92 -24.42
N SER A 88 -18.86 7.15 -23.97
CA SER A 88 -17.99 8.31 -24.23
C SER A 88 -16.66 8.30 -23.46
N LEU A 89 -16.53 7.48 -22.41
CA LEU A 89 -15.28 7.35 -21.67
C LEU A 89 -14.23 6.49 -22.41
N VAL A 90 -14.62 5.84 -23.52
CA VAL A 90 -13.70 5.04 -24.33
C VAL A 90 -12.62 5.95 -24.93
N GLY A 91 -11.36 5.67 -24.60
CA GLY A 91 -10.20 6.46 -25.04
C GLY A 91 -9.75 7.54 -24.04
N ILE A 92 -10.47 7.72 -22.93
CA ILE A 92 -10.04 8.59 -21.84
C ILE A 92 -8.97 7.88 -21.00
N SER A 93 -8.03 8.64 -20.46
CA SER A 93 -6.98 8.06 -19.63
C SER A 93 -7.55 7.39 -18.36
N PRO A 94 -6.97 6.27 -17.92
CA PRO A 94 -7.48 5.56 -16.74
C PRO A 94 -7.53 6.41 -15.47
N ALA A 95 -6.58 7.34 -15.31
CA ALA A 95 -6.55 8.26 -14.18
C ALA A 95 -7.77 9.19 -14.15
N GLU A 96 -8.19 9.71 -15.31
CA GLU A 96 -9.37 10.59 -15.39
C GLU A 96 -10.66 9.80 -15.16
N VAL A 97 -10.77 8.59 -15.70
CA VAL A 97 -11.91 7.69 -15.42
C VAL A 97 -12.00 7.38 -13.92
N ALA A 98 -10.87 7.14 -13.24
CA ALA A 98 -10.86 6.93 -11.79
C ALA A 98 -11.39 8.16 -11.02
N GLN A 99 -11.02 9.38 -11.43
CA GLN A 99 -11.56 10.62 -10.84
C GLN A 99 -13.07 10.76 -11.06
N VAL A 100 -13.56 10.36 -12.24
CA VAL A 100 -15.00 10.34 -12.53
C VAL A 100 -15.74 9.36 -11.62
N LEU A 101 -15.22 8.13 -11.46
CA LEU A 101 -15.82 7.13 -10.57
C LEU A 101 -15.82 7.58 -9.11
N MET A 102 -14.76 8.27 -8.67
CA MET A 102 -14.70 8.89 -7.35
C MET A 102 -15.80 9.94 -7.17
N GLY A 103 -15.99 10.82 -8.16
CA GLY A 103 -17.07 11.81 -8.16
C GLY A 103 -18.47 11.18 -8.14
N ILE A 104 -18.70 10.11 -8.91
CA ILE A 104 -19.97 9.35 -8.88
C ILE A 104 -20.22 8.77 -7.49
N ARG A 105 -19.19 8.16 -6.88
CA ARG A 105 -19.27 7.59 -5.52
C ARG A 105 -19.61 8.66 -4.48
N GLU A 106 -18.97 9.82 -4.54
CA GLU A 106 -19.26 10.95 -3.65
C GLU A 106 -20.69 11.43 -3.84
N ALA A 107 -21.14 11.60 -5.08
CA ALA A 107 -22.51 12.00 -5.39
C ALA A 107 -23.55 10.99 -4.85
N PHE A 108 -23.25 9.69 -4.88
CA PHE A 108 -24.13 8.66 -4.27
C PHE A 108 -24.14 8.69 -2.75
N ARG A 109 -23.04 9.10 -2.11
CA ARG A 109 -22.98 9.29 -0.65
C ARG A 109 -23.73 10.55 -0.21
N GLU A 110 -23.62 11.64 -0.98
CA GLU A 110 -24.27 12.92 -0.70
C GLU A 110 -25.78 12.89 -1.00
N ASN A 111 -26.16 12.44 -2.20
CA ASN A 111 -27.53 12.54 -2.72
C ASN A 111 -28.31 11.23 -2.63
N GLY A 112 -27.67 10.14 -2.24
CA GLY A 112 -28.23 8.79 -2.26
C GLY A 112 -28.03 8.07 -3.59
N SER A 113 -27.94 6.74 -3.50
CA SER A 113 -27.81 5.85 -4.66
C SER A 113 -29.18 5.55 -5.30
N PRO A 114 -29.23 5.15 -6.58
CA PRO A 114 -30.48 4.77 -7.23
C PRO A 114 -31.13 3.59 -6.53
N VAL A 115 -32.42 3.74 -6.20
CA VAL A 115 -33.19 2.73 -5.46
C VAL A 115 -33.94 1.77 -6.40
N SER A 116 -34.28 2.22 -7.62
CA SER A 116 -35.05 1.40 -8.55
C SER A 116 -34.20 0.30 -9.17
N ALA A 117 -34.74 -0.92 -9.22
CA ALA A 117 -34.04 -2.08 -9.75
C ALA A 117 -33.64 -1.90 -11.23
N SER A 118 -34.45 -1.18 -12.02
CA SER A 118 -34.12 -0.85 -13.42
C SER A 118 -32.91 0.09 -13.51
N SER A 119 -32.86 1.13 -12.68
CA SER A 119 -31.72 2.05 -12.66
C SER A 119 -30.45 1.38 -12.15
N GLN A 120 -30.54 0.57 -11.09
CA GLN A 120 -29.41 -0.21 -10.58
C GLN A 120 -28.83 -1.15 -11.65
N ARG A 121 -29.68 -1.84 -12.41
CA ARG A 121 -29.23 -2.70 -13.52
C ARG A 121 -28.53 -1.90 -14.61
N LEU A 122 -29.04 -0.72 -14.95
CA LEU A 122 -28.42 0.14 -15.95
C LEU A 122 -27.02 0.59 -15.53
N TRP A 123 -26.86 1.00 -14.26
CA TRP A 123 -25.56 1.31 -13.67
C TRP A 123 -24.61 0.11 -13.70
N ILE A 124 -25.09 -1.08 -13.31
CA ILE A 124 -24.27 -2.29 -13.30
C ILE A 124 -23.76 -2.60 -14.71
N GLN A 125 -24.64 -2.56 -15.72
CA GLN A 125 -24.28 -2.82 -17.12
C GLN A 125 -23.25 -1.83 -17.65
N ALA A 126 -23.42 -0.54 -17.33
CA ALA A 126 -22.50 0.49 -17.80
C ALA A 126 -21.12 0.39 -17.13
N LEU A 127 -21.08 0.10 -15.82
CA LEU A 127 -19.83 -0.09 -15.09
C LEU A 127 -19.11 -1.39 -15.44
N GLU A 128 -19.83 -2.47 -15.79
CA GLU A 128 -19.24 -3.76 -16.21
C GLU A 128 -18.45 -3.65 -17.51
N GLY A 129 -18.76 -2.66 -18.36
CA GLY A 129 -18.01 -2.39 -19.59
C GLY A 129 -16.63 -1.75 -19.36
N LEU A 130 -16.33 -1.30 -18.14
CA LEU A 130 -15.05 -0.69 -17.81
C LEU A 130 -13.97 -1.75 -17.51
N GLY A 131 -12.72 -1.41 -17.84
CA GLY A 131 -11.57 -2.30 -17.68
C GLY A 131 -11.24 -2.68 -16.23
N ARG A 132 -10.33 -3.65 -16.09
CA ARG A 132 -9.89 -4.22 -14.80
C ARG A 132 -9.25 -3.15 -13.88
N GLU A 133 -8.57 -2.19 -14.47
CA GLU A 133 -7.93 -1.05 -13.82
C GLU A 133 -8.93 -0.21 -13.00
N HIS A 134 -10.22 -0.24 -13.37
CA HIS A 134 -11.28 0.52 -12.70
C HIS A 134 -12.07 -0.27 -11.65
N GLN A 135 -11.78 -1.58 -11.51
CA GLN A 135 -12.50 -2.44 -10.58
C GLN A 135 -12.57 -1.94 -9.13
N PRO A 136 -11.54 -1.29 -8.54
CA PRO A 136 -11.66 -0.72 -7.21
C PRO A 136 -12.82 0.28 -7.12
N GLY A 137 -12.81 1.33 -7.96
CA GLY A 137 -13.88 2.33 -7.99
C GLY A 137 -15.25 1.73 -8.35
N ILE A 138 -15.29 0.75 -9.24
CA ILE A 138 -16.53 0.04 -9.58
C ILE A 138 -17.08 -0.69 -8.35
N VAL A 139 -16.27 -1.46 -7.62
CA VAL A 139 -16.71 -2.22 -6.44
C VAL A 139 -17.20 -1.28 -5.33
N GLU A 140 -16.56 -0.13 -5.14
CA GLU A 140 -17.03 0.90 -4.21
C GLU A 140 -18.40 1.45 -4.60
N ILE A 141 -18.63 1.76 -5.88
CA ILE A 141 -19.94 2.18 -6.37
C ILE A 141 -20.97 1.06 -6.16
N MET A 142 -20.62 -0.19 -6.47
CA MET A 142 -21.49 -1.36 -6.28
C MET A 142 -21.92 -1.54 -4.81
N ALA A 143 -21.07 -1.18 -3.85
CA ALA A 143 -21.40 -1.21 -2.43
C ALA A 143 -22.60 -0.31 -2.09
N THR A 144 -22.76 0.80 -2.81
CA THR A 144 -23.89 1.74 -2.63
C THR A 144 -25.18 1.27 -3.31
N LEU A 145 -25.10 0.39 -4.31
CA LEU A 145 -26.25 -0.13 -5.06
C LEU A 145 -27.02 -1.27 -4.35
N GLY A 146 -26.68 -1.54 -3.08
CA GLY A 146 -27.43 -2.49 -2.25
C GLY A 146 -27.31 -3.95 -2.70
N THR A 147 -28.45 -4.63 -2.85
CA THR A 147 -28.49 -6.07 -3.16
C THR A 147 -28.08 -6.39 -4.60
N ALA A 148 -28.38 -5.49 -5.54
CA ALA A 148 -27.99 -5.66 -6.94
C ALA A 148 -26.47 -5.60 -7.11
N GLY A 149 -25.82 -4.58 -6.51
CA GLY A 149 -24.37 -4.46 -6.50
C GLY A 149 -23.69 -5.62 -5.78
N PHE A 150 -24.20 -6.04 -4.61
CA PHE A 150 -23.71 -7.24 -3.93
C PHE A 150 -23.80 -8.50 -4.81
N GLY A 151 -24.92 -8.69 -5.52
CA GLY A 151 -25.10 -9.82 -6.43
C GLY A 151 -24.07 -9.86 -7.56
N TRP A 152 -23.76 -8.70 -8.13
CA TRP A 152 -22.72 -8.55 -9.15
C TRP A 152 -21.32 -8.85 -8.58
N THR A 153 -20.94 -8.25 -7.44
CA THR A 153 -19.63 -8.48 -6.81
C THR A 153 -19.45 -9.95 -6.44
N LYS A 154 -20.50 -10.59 -5.94
CA LYS A 154 -20.53 -12.03 -5.65
C LYS A 154 -20.27 -12.87 -6.90
N LYS A 155 -20.88 -12.51 -8.04
CA LYS A 155 -20.69 -13.21 -9.33
C LYS A 155 -19.23 -13.11 -9.79
N ILE A 156 -18.63 -11.93 -9.70
CA ILE A 156 -17.22 -11.72 -10.09
C ILE A 156 -16.27 -12.51 -9.20
N ILE A 157 -16.42 -12.44 -7.89
CA ILE A 157 -15.57 -13.22 -6.96
C ILE A 157 -15.69 -14.72 -7.26
N LYS A 158 -16.90 -15.21 -7.56
CA LYS A 158 -17.10 -16.64 -7.83
C LYS A 158 -16.52 -17.08 -9.17
N ASN A 159 -16.61 -16.24 -10.20
CA ASN A 159 -16.31 -16.64 -11.57
C ASN A 159 -14.90 -16.21 -12.03
N ASP A 160 -14.33 -15.17 -11.44
CA ASP A 160 -13.13 -14.50 -11.97
C ASP A 160 -12.22 -13.91 -10.87
N LEU A 161 -12.05 -14.65 -9.76
CA LEU A 161 -11.19 -14.20 -8.66
C LEU A 161 -9.72 -14.01 -9.09
N GLU A 162 -9.24 -14.80 -10.04
CA GLU A 162 -7.85 -14.78 -10.50
C GLU A 162 -7.47 -13.45 -11.16
N ASN A 163 -8.41 -12.88 -11.91
CA ASN A 163 -8.28 -11.60 -12.60
C ASN A 163 -8.86 -10.43 -11.80
N LEU A 164 -9.31 -10.64 -10.56
CA LEU A 164 -9.73 -9.53 -9.72
C LEU A 164 -8.54 -8.60 -9.42
N ASN A 165 -8.77 -7.30 -9.52
CA ASN A 165 -7.83 -6.29 -9.08
C ASN A 165 -7.69 -6.33 -7.55
N ILE A 166 -6.47 -6.24 -7.04
CA ILE A 166 -6.17 -6.28 -5.61
C ILE A 166 -6.88 -5.14 -4.86
N GLY A 167 -6.90 -3.92 -5.43
CA GLY A 167 -7.60 -2.78 -4.82
C GLY A 167 -9.12 -2.98 -4.71
N ALA A 168 -9.69 -3.83 -5.56
CA ALA A 168 -11.11 -4.20 -5.48
C ALA A 168 -11.41 -5.03 -4.24
N LEU A 169 -10.44 -5.79 -3.70
CA LEU A 169 -10.60 -6.48 -2.42
C LEU A 169 -10.69 -5.49 -1.26
N ALA A 170 -9.86 -4.44 -1.25
CA ALA A 170 -9.90 -3.40 -0.22
C ALA A 170 -11.26 -2.70 -0.19
N SER A 171 -11.86 -2.49 -1.36
CA SER A 171 -13.17 -1.85 -1.56
C SER A 171 -14.34 -2.63 -0.95
N ILE A 172 -14.15 -3.91 -0.58
CA ILE A 172 -15.20 -4.74 0.04
C ILE A 172 -15.59 -4.23 1.43
N ARG A 173 -14.72 -3.45 2.08
CA ARG A 173 -15.02 -2.82 3.37
C ARG A 173 -16.20 -1.85 3.30
N GLU A 174 -16.44 -1.27 2.13
CA GLU A 174 -17.53 -0.31 1.89
C GLU A 174 -18.92 -0.97 1.91
N PHE A 175 -18.99 -2.30 1.79
CA PHE A 175 -20.26 -3.01 1.90
C PHE A 175 -20.77 -3.02 3.34
N ARG A 176 -22.11 -3.00 3.48
CA ARG A 176 -22.78 -3.22 4.77
C ARG A 176 -22.33 -4.54 5.40
N ASP A 177 -22.21 -4.58 6.74
CA ASP A 177 -21.69 -5.71 7.52
C ASP A 177 -22.17 -7.10 7.03
N ASN A 178 -23.47 -7.27 6.79
CA ASN A 178 -24.03 -8.56 6.35
C ASN A 178 -23.48 -8.98 4.97
N HIS A 179 -23.43 -8.05 4.03
CA HIS A 179 -22.90 -8.30 2.68
C HIS A 179 -21.37 -8.46 2.73
N ARG A 180 -20.67 -7.58 3.45
CA ARG A 180 -19.21 -7.67 3.66
C ARG A 180 -18.83 -9.05 4.19
N ASN A 181 -19.49 -9.53 5.24
CA ASN A 181 -19.19 -10.83 5.83
C ASN A 181 -19.42 -11.99 4.85
N ALA A 182 -20.47 -11.92 4.02
CA ALA A 182 -20.73 -12.93 3.00
C ALA A 182 -19.69 -12.89 1.87
N LEU A 183 -19.26 -11.70 1.43
CA LEU A 183 -18.22 -11.53 0.42
C LEU A 183 -16.86 -12.01 0.95
N VAL A 184 -16.49 -11.64 2.17
CA VAL A 184 -15.23 -12.08 2.80
C VAL A 184 -15.20 -13.60 2.96
N ALA A 185 -16.31 -14.22 3.38
CA ALA A 185 -16.42 -15.68 3.45
C ALA A 185 -16.18 -16.32 2.08
N LEU A 186 -16.87 -15.83 1.03
CA LEU A 186 -16.72 -16.33 -0.33
C LEU A 186 -15.28 -16.16 -0.85
N ILE A 187 -14.66 -15.01 -0.59
CA ILE A 187 -13.27 -14.75 -1.01
C ILE A 187 -12.31 -15.70 -0.30
N CYS A 188 -12.48 -15.93 1.00
CA CYS A 188 -11.62 -16.88 1.72
C CYS A 188 -11.76 -18.30 1.13
N GLU A 189 -12.98 -18.73 0.83
CA GLU A 189 -13.25 -20.04 0.24
C GLU A 189 -12.66 -20.20 -1.16
N GLU A 190 -12.85 -19.20 -2.04
CA GLU A 190 -12.35 -19.27 -3.41
C GLU A 190 -10.84 -19.03 -3.50
N ALA A 191 -10.29 -18.07 -2.74
CA ALA A 191 -8.84 -17.81 -2.72
C ALA A 191 -8.05 -19.01 -2.16
N ALA A 192 -8.61 -19.75 -1.20
CA ALA A 192 -7.96 -20.96 -0.69
C ALA A 192 -7.86 -22.09 -1.74
N LYS A 193 -8.76 -22.09 -2.74
CA LYS A 193 -8.81 -23.08 -3.83
C LYS A 193 -7.93 -22.66 -5.02
N SER A 194 -8.05 -21.42 -5.50
CA SER A 194 -7.41 -20.99 -6.75
C SER A 194 -6.18 -20.11 -6.55
N LYS A 195 -6.22 -19.14 -5.62
CA LYS A 195 -5.19 -18.09 -5.52
C LYS A 195 -4.86 -17.69 -4.07
N ARG A 196 -4.07 -18.52 -3.39
CA ARG A 196 -3.65 -18.33 -1.99
C ARG A 196 -2.81 -17.07 -1.75
N GLU A 197 -2.16 -16.57 -2.80
CA GLU A 197 -1.38 -15.32 -2.78
C GLU A 197 -2.21 -14.07 -2.42
N LEU A 198 -3.55 -14.15 -2.50
CA LEU A 198 -4.43 -13.04 -2.11
C LEU A 198 -4.52 -12.87 -0.58
N LEU A 199 -4.03 -13.83 0.21
CA LEU A 199 -4.17 -13.84 1.66
C LEU A 199 -3.71 -12.54 2.37
N PRO A 200 -2.57 -11.91 2.03
CA PRO A 200 -2.16 -10.66 2.67
C PRO A 200 -3.19 -9.53 2.48
N TYR A 201 -3.86 -9.49 1.33
CA TYR A 201 -4.89 -8.48 1.04
C TYR A 201 -6.21 -8.81 1.74
N ILE A 202 -6.59 -10.09 1.77
CA ILE A 202 -7.78 -10.57 2.47
C ILE A 202 -7.66 -10.27 3.97
N THR A 203 -6.51 -10.55 4.58
CA THR A 203 -6.26 -10.28 6.00
C THR A 203 -6.35 -8.79 6.35
N GLY A 204 -6.10 -7.88 5.40
CA GLY A 204 -6.36 -6.46 5.58
C GLY A 204 -7.84 -6.15 5.74
N VAL A 205 -8.71 -6.79 4.97
CA VAL A 205 -10.17 -6.50 4.90
C VAL A 205 -10.96 -7.10 6.06
N VAL A 206 -10.35 -8.06 6.75
CA VAL A 206 -10.98 -8.82 7.83
C VAL A 206 -11.19 -7.96 9.09
N ASP A 207 -12.33 -8.19 9.75
CA ASP A 207 -12.76 -7.58 11.00
C ASP A 207 -13.04 -8.66 12.07
N ARG A 208 -13.47 -8.21 13.26
CA ARG A 208 -13.80 -9.08 14.40
C ARG A 208 -14.88 -10.12 14.10
N LYS A 209 -15.83 -9.81 13.23
CA LYS A 209 -16.98 -10.69 12.93
C LYS A 209 -16.62 -11.73 11.87
N ASN A 210 -15.72 -11.42 10.96
CA ASN A 210 -15.40 -12.25 9.80
C ASN A 210 -14.01 -12.93 9.86
N VAL A 211 -13.16 -12.63 10.86
CA VAL A 211 -11.85 -13.28 11.05
C VAL A 211 -11.90 -14.80 11.11
N ARG A 212 -13.03 -15.36 11.55
CA ARG A 212 -13.25 -16.81 11.58
C ARG A 212 -13.15 -17.47 10.20
N PHE A 213 -13.44 -16.76 9.11
CA PHE A 213 -13.40 -17.32 7.76
C PHE A 213 -11.97 -17.58 7.27
N LEU A 214 -10.95 -16.98 7.91
CA LEU A 214 -9.55 -17.27 7.64
C LEU A 214 -9.13 -18.69 8.06
N SER A 215 -9.98 -19.45 8.76
CA SER A 215 -9.67 -20.81 9.20
C SER A 215 -9.34 -21.76 8.04
N VAL A 216 -9.85 -21.47 6.84
CA VAL A 216 -9.59 -22.27 5.63
C VAL A 216 -8.08 -22.31 5.31
N PHE A 217 -7.35 -21.22 5.58
CA PHE A 217 -5.90 -21.10 5.34
C PHE A 217 -5.04 -21.76 6.43
N LEU A 218 -5.63 -22.21 7.54
CA LEU A 218 -4.88 -22.91 8.60
C LEU A 218 -4.44 -24.33 8.20
N SER A 219 -4.96 -24.86 7.09
CA SER A 219 -4.47 -26.11 6.49
C SER A 219 -3.24 -25.90 5.59
N GLY A 220 -2.85 -24.66 5.32
CA GLY A 220 -1.78 -24.30 4.39
C GLY A 220 -0.37 -24.33 4.98
N GLU A 221 0.57 -23.75 4.23
CA GLU A 221 1.95 -23.57 4.66
C GLU A 221 2.05 -22.67 5.91
N TRP A 222 3.13 -22.84 6.68
CA TRP A 222 3.35 -22.04 7.88
C TRP A 222 3.35 -20.53 7.62
N LYS A 223 3.75 -20.08 6.41
CA LYS A 223 3.69 -18.66 6.00
C LYS A 223 2.26 -18.14 5.95
N GLU A 224 1.33 -18.92 5.39
CA GLU A 224 -0.08 -18.56 5.34
C GLU A 224 -0.68 -18.52 6.75
N ARG A 225 -0.38 -19.54 7.55
CA ARG A 225 -0.84 -19.61 8.95
C ARG A 225 -0.29 -18.46 9.78
N LYS A 226 0.95 -18.04 9.51
CA LYS A 226 1.56 -16.84 10.11
C LYS A 226 0.80 -15.57 9.74
N GLU A 227 0.40 -15.38 8.48
CA GLU A 227 -0.41 -14.22 8.09
C GLU A 227 -1.79 -14.23 8.74
N VAL A 228 -2.42 -15.41 8.87
CA VAL A 228 -3.68 -15.55 9.62
C VAL A 228 -3.48 -15.20 11.09
N ALA A 229 -2.39 -15.64 11.71
CA ALA A 229 -2.05 -15.30 13.08
C ALA A 229 -1.83 -13.78 13.26
N CYS A 230 -1.13 -13.14 12.32
CA CYS A 230 -0.99 -11.68 12.27
C CYS A 230 -2.34 -10.97 12.22
N ALA A 231 -3.25 -11.43 11.35
CA ALA A 231 -4.57 -10.85 11.20
C ALA A 231 -5.40 -10.96 12.49
N ILE A 232 -5.38 -12.12 13.13
CA ILE A 232 -6.07 -12.35 14.41
C ILE A 232 -5.53 -11.40 15.50
N GLY A 233 -4.21 -11.21 15.57
CA GLY A 233 -3.59 -10.29 16.52
C GLY A 233 -4.05 -8.85 16.29
N ARG A 234 -3.99 -8.36 15.04
CA ARG A 234 -4.38 -6.98 14.69
C ARG A 234 -5.85 -6.68 14.99
N VAL A 235 -6.73 -7.65 14.75
CA VAL A 235 -8.18 -7.53 15.02
C VAL A 235 -8.49 -7.48 16.53
N GLY A 236 -7.59 -8.03 17.35
CA GLY A 236 -7.72 -8.13 18.80
C GLY A 236 -8.36 -9.44 19.27
N ILE A 237 -7.99 -9.86 20.47
CA ILE A 237 -8.42 -11.14 21.06
C ILE A 237 -9.67 -10.96 21.92
N TYR A 238 -10.81 -11.43 21.40
CA TYR A 238 -12.11 -11.44 22.09
C TYR A 238 -12.53 -12.84 22.57
N THR A 239 -11.99 -13.88 21.93
CA THR A 239 -12.26 -15.28 22.24
C THR A 239 -10.97 -16.08 22.27
N THR A 240 -10.97 -17.14 23.06
CA THR A 240 -9.88 -18.13 23.13
C THR A 240 -10.25 -19.44 22.44
N SER A 241 -11.36 -19.46 21.69
CA SER A 241 -11.88 -20.62 20.97
C SER A 241 -11.77 -20.46 19.46
N GLY A 242 -12.11 -21.52 18.72
CA GLY A 242 -12.13 -21.51 17.25
C GLY A 242 -10.74 -21.29 16.66
N ILE A 243 -10.64 -20.36 15.71
CA ILE A 243 -9.41 -20.06 14.97
C ILE A 243 -8.24 -19.68 15.88
N VAL A 244 -8.50 -18.94 16.97
CA VAL A 244 -7.46 -18.55 17.95
C VAL A 244 -6.86 -19.78 18.62
N ARG A 245 -7.68 -20.75 19.00
CA ARG A 245 -7.21 -22.00 19.62
C ARG A 245 -6.38 -22.85 18.67
N GLN A 246 -6.74 -22.86 17.38
CA GLN A 246 -5.98 -23.57 16.36
C GLN A 246 -4.58 -22.95 16.20
N VAL A 247 -4.48 -21.62 16.16
CA VAL A 247 -3.20 -20.90 16.10
C VAL A 247 -2.36 -21.10 17.37
N LEU A 248 -2.98 -21.13 18.55
CA LEU A 248 -2.26 -21.39 19.82
C LEU A 248 -1.62 -22.78 19.85
N ASN A 249 -2.29 -23.75 19.23
CA ASN A 249 -1.86 -25.13 19.13
C ASN A 249 -1.03 -25.42 17.86
N ASP A 250 -0.64 -24.39 17.10
CA ASP A 250 0.15 -24.59 15.88
C ASP A 250 1.50 -25.25 16.23
N PRO A 251 1.97 -26.25 15.48
CA PRO A 251 3.28 -26.85 15.72
C PRO A 251 4.44 -25.89 15.45
N ASP A 252 4.27 -24.90 14.57
CA ASP A 252 5.32 -23.94 14.23
C ASP A 252 5.31 -22.74 15.19
N TRP A 253 6.42 -22.58 15.91
CA TRP A 253 6.63 -21.46 16.83
C TRP A 253 6.58 -20.10 16.13
N ARG A 254 6.88 -20.02 14.83
CA ARG A 254 6.84 -18.76 14.06
C ARG A 254 5.42 -18.23 13.95
N VAL A 255 4.44 -19.12 13.82
CA VAL A 255 3.02 -18.77 13.75
C VAL A 255 2.55 -18.24 15.12
N LYS A 256 2.92 -18.93 16.20
CA LYS A 256 2.66 -18.49 17.58
C LYS A 256 3.28 -17.14 17.90
N GLN A 257 4.55 -16.94 17.54
CA GLN A 257 5.25 -15.68 17.74
C GLN A 257 4.57 -14.55 16.98
N ALA A 258 4.21 -14.77 15.72
CA ALA A 258 3.51 -13.78 14.91
C ALA A 258 2.16 -13.36 15.50
N LEU A 259 1.42 -14.30 16.12
CA LEU A 259 0.21 -13.94 16.88
C LEU A 259 0.57 -12.97 18.01
N ILE A 260 1.56 -13.30 18.85
CA ILE A 260 1.91 -12.48 20.04
C ILE A 260 2.38 -11.08 19.64
N GLU A 261 3.24 -10.98 18.63
CA GLU A 261 3.80 -9.70 18.19
C GLU A 261 2.77 -8.77 17.56
N SER A 262 1.73 -9.34 16.93
CA SER A 262 0.69 -8.58 16.25
C SER A 262 -0.54 -8.26 17.11
N ILE A 263 -0.61 -8.75 18.36
CA ILE A 263 -1.74 -8.48 19.26
C ILE A 263 -1.89 -6.98 19.50
N ASP A 264 -3.04 -6.43 19.11
CA ASP A 264 -3.49 -5.12 19.52
C ASP A 264 -4.09 -5.21 20.93
N VAL A 265 -3.34 -4.72 21.92
CA VAL A 265 -3.72 -4.75 23.34
C VAL A 265 -5.00 -3.96 23.58
N ARG A 266 -5.14 -2.78 22.96
CA ARG A 266 -6.27 -1.86 23.15
C ARG A 266 -7.57 -2.46 22.66
N GLN A 267 -7.48 -3.22 21.57
CA GLN A 267 -8.61 -3.94 21.00
C GLN A 267 -8.80 -5.34 21.57
N SER A 268 -8.12 -5.74 22.64
CA SER A 268 -8.25 -7.09 23.18
C SER A 268 -8.94 -7.13 24.54
N HIS A 269 -9.61 -8.24 24.86
CA HIS A 269 -10.19 -8.46 26.18
C HIS A 269 -9.14 -9.04 27.13
N PHE A 270 -8.84 -8.33 28.22
CA PHE A 270 -7.78 -8.70 29.16
C PHE A 270 -7.84 -10.15 29.65
N ASN A 271 -9.02 -10.61 30.13
CA ASN A 271 -9.18 -11.98 30.64
C ASN A 271 -8.95 -13.06 29.57
N LYS A 272 -9.16 -12.74 28.28
CA LYS A 272 -8.93 -13.66 27.16
C LYS A 272 -7.45 -13.70 26.83
N LEU A 273 -6.78 -12.53 26.81
CA LEU A 273 -5.34 -12.44 26.66
C LEU A 273 -4.59 -13.17 27.78
N LEU A 274 -5.01 -13.02 29.04
CA LEU A 274 -4.38 -13.73 30.16
C LEU A 274 -4.36 -15.24 29.94
N ARG A 275 -5.47 -15.84 29.52
CA ARG A 275 -5.54 -17.29 29.23
C ARG A 275 -4.62 -17.72 28.08
N ILE A 276 -4.45 -16.86 27.08
CA ILE A 276 -3.52 -17.09 25.98
C ILE A 276 -2.07 -17.02 26.46
N LEU A 277 -1.76 -16.02 27.28
CA LEU A 277 -0.44 -15.80 27.84
C LEU A 277 -0.02 -16.94 28.79
N GLU A 278 -0.95 -17.52 29.56
CA GLU A 278 -0.68 -18.72 30.36
C GLU A 278 -0.10 -19.87 29.51
N ILE A 279 -0.61 -20.04 28.28
CA ILE A 279 -0.12 -21.05 27.33
C ILE A 279 1.24 -20.64 26.77
N PHE A 280 1.40 -19.39 26.30
CA PHE A 280 2.63 -18.95 25.64
C PHE A 280 3.83 -18.78 26.57
N VAL A 281 3.60 -18.44 27.84
CA VAL A 281 4.64 -18.40 28.87
C VAL A 281 5.15 -19.81 29.19
N ALA A 282 4.32 -20.83 29.02
CA ALA A 282 4.71 -22.24 29.17
C ALA A 282 5.24 -22.87 27.87
N ASP A 283 5.33 -22.12 26.77
CA ASP A 283 5.79 -22.65 25.48
C ASP A 283 7.28 -23.04 25.54
N SER A 284 7.63 -24.16 24.91
CA SER A 284 9.00 -24.69 24.93
C SER A 284 9.97 -23.82 24.13
N HIS A 285 9.48 -23.03 23.17
CA HIS A 285 10.33 -22.24 22.29
C HIS A 285 10.67 -20.87 22.89
N LYS A 286 11.98 -20.62 23.08
CA LYS A 286 12.51 -19.39 23.71
C LYS A 286 11.98 -18.08 23.10
N ARG A 287 11.79 -18.02 21.78
CA ARG A 287 11.29 -16.79 21.10
C ARG A 287 9.82 -16.48 21.40
N VAL A 288 8.98 -17.51 21.44
CA VAL A 288 7.55 -17.37 21.77
C VAL A 288 7.43 -16.92 23.22
N HIS A 289 8.15 -17.59 24.11
CA HIS A 289 8.24 -17.24 25.51
C HIS A 289 8.79 -15.82 25.77
N GLY A 290 9.83 -15.39 25.05
CA GLY A 290 10.36 -14.02 25.12
C GLY A 290 9.34 -12.98 24.66
N SER A 291 8.62 -13.25 23.57
CA SER A 291 7.57 -12.37 23.06
C SER A 291 6.38 -12.28 24.02
N ALA A 292 6.00 -13.41 24.64
CA ALA A 292 4.93 -13.46 25.64
C ALA A 292 5.26 -12.62 26.88
N ARG A 293 6.50 -12.68 27.34
CA ARG A 293 7.02 -11.84 28.44
C ARG A 293 6.99 -10.35 28.11
N ARG A 294 7.38 -9.99 26.89
CA ARG A 294 7.28 -8.60 26.42
C ARG A 294 5.82 -8.14 26.39
N LEU A 295 4.90 -8.98 25.91
CA LEU A 295 3.46 -8.67 25.91
C LEU A 295 2.89 -8.53 27.33
N LEU A 296 3.35 -9.33 28.30
CA LEU A 296 2.97 -9.17 29.71
C LEU A 296 3.36 -7.80 30.27
N LEU A 297 4.55 -7.30 29.94
CA LEU A 297 4.97 -5.95 30.33
C LEU A 297 4.09 -4.87 29.68
N ARG A 298 3.80 -5.01 28.38
CA ARG A 298 2.90 -4.09 27.64
C ARG A 298 1.49 -4.05 28.22
N LEU A 299 0.97 -5.16 28.73
CA LEU A 299 -0.34 -5.18 29.42
C LEU A 299 -0.33 -4.42 30.75
N GLY A 300 0.85 -4.16 31.32
CA GLY A 300 1.00 -3.29 32.48
C GLY A 300 1.04 -1.80 32.13
N THR A 301 1.21 -1.43 30.86
CA THR A 301 1.30 -0.03 30.41
C THR A 301 0.10 0.40 29.57
N GLU A 302 -0.45 -0.51 28.77
CA GLU A 302 -1.59 -0.26 27.88
C GLU A 302 -2.87 -0.90 28.42
N ALA A 303 -3.97 -0.14 28.44
CA ALA A 303 -5.27 -0.65 28.85
C ALA A 303 -5.91 -1.53 27.76
N CYS A 304 -6.30 -2.75 28.12
CA CYS A 304 -7.22 -3.55 27.30
C CYS A 304 -8.63 -2.95 27.17
N ALA A 305 -9.37 -3.40 26.16
CA ALA A 305 -10.78 -3.05 25.98
C ALA A 305 -11.59 -3.40 27.24
N ASN A 306 -12.31 -2.39 27.76
CA ASN A 306 -13.16 -2.50 28.96
C ASN A 306 -12.41 -2.92 30.23
N SER A 307 -11.13 -2.58 30.37
CA SER A 307 -10.35 -2.89 31.57
C SER A 307 -9.48 -1.71 31.98
N ASP A 308 -9.36 -1.50 33.28
CA ASP A 308 -8.47 -0.50 33.86
C ASP A 308 -7.04 -1.03 34.01
N VAL A 309 -6.03 -0.16 33.88
CA VAL A 309 -4.61 -0.55 33.94
C VAL A 309 -4.22 -1.02 35.34
N MET A 310 -4.74 -0.40 36.40
CA MET A 310 -4.38 -0.79 37.77
C MET A 310 -4.91 -2.18 38.09
N ILE A 311 -6.16 -2.48 37.71
CA ILE A 311 -6.75 -3.82 37.86
C ILE A 311 -5.97 -4.86 37.03
N GLN A 312 -5.46 -4.47 35.85
CA GLN A 312 -4.62 -5.34 35.01
C GLN A 312 -3.30 -5.64 35.72
N ARG A 313 -2.60 -4.61 36.21
CA ARG A 313 -1.35 -4.72 36.97
C ARG A 313 -1.51 -5.65 38.16
N ASP A 314 -2.55 -5.46 38.98
CA ASP A 314 -2.78 -6.31 40.15
C ASP A 314 -2.95 -7.79 39.78
N LYS A 315 -3.71 -8.07 38.72
CA LYS A 315 -3.92 -9.44 38.24
C LYS A 315 -2.66 -10.03 37.60
N LEU A 316 -1.90 -9.21 36.86
CA LEU A 316 -0.61 -9.60 36.28
C LEU A 316 0.40 -9.92 37.37
N MET A 317 0.53 -9.07 38.39
CA MET A 317 1.40 -9.30 39.54
C MET A 317 1.00 -10.55 40.32
N LYS A 318 -0.30 -10.80 40.48
CA LYS A 318 -0.76 -12.01 41.18
C LYS A 318 -0.41 -13.31 40.45
N ARG A 319 -0.37 -13.31 39.11
CA ARG A 319 -0.20 -14.54 38.30
C ARG A 319 1.19 -14.72 37.70
N PHE A 320 1.88 -13.62 37.38
CA PHE A 320 3.05 -13.61 36.52
C PHE A 320 4.24 -12.83 37.09
N ARG A 321 4.29 -12.59 38.40
CA ARG A 321 5.35 -11.78 39.04
C ARG A 321 6.75 -12.25 38.63
N ASP A 322 7.04 -13.54 38.75
CA ASP A 322 8.38 -14.08 38.46
C ASP A 322 8.77 -13.89 36.99
N GLN A 323 7.81 -14.01 36.08
CA GLN A 323 8.03 -13.84 34.66
C GLN A 323 8.22 -12.36 34.29
N LEU A 324 7.47 -11.45 34.92
CA LEU A 324 7.62 -10.00 34.77
C LEU A 324 9.00 -9.53 35.25
N LEU A 325 9.43 -9.99 36.44
CA LEU A 325 10.74 -9.67 37.01
C LEU A 325 11.89 -10.18 36.12
N LYS A 326 11.75 -11.38 35.53
CA LYS A 326 12.72 -11.90 34.57
C LYS A 326 12.69 -11.19 33.22
N ALA A 327 11.55 -10.59 32.85
CA ALA A 327 11.36 -9.93 31.56
C ALA A 327 11.87 -8.49 31.54
N ALA A 328 11.73 -7.78 32.67
CA ALA A 328 12.03 -6.35 32.76
C ALA A 328 13.47 -6.00 32.36
N PRO A 329 14.53 -6.71 32.80
CA PRO A 329 15.90 -6.39 32.39
C PRO A 329 16.16 -6.59 30.88
N SER A 330 15.42 -7.50 30.24
CA SER A 330 15.58 -7.82 28.82
C SER A 330 14.76 -6.92 27.89
N ASN A 331 13.83 -6.12 28.41
CA ASN A 331 12.93 -5.26 27.63
C ASN A 331 12.95 -3.83 28.19
N LYS A 332 14.12 -3.19 28.12
CA LYS A 332 14.34 -1.82 28.62
C LYS A 332 13.47 -0.77 27.92
N ASP A 333 12.92 -1.10 26.75
CA ASP A 333 12.05 -0.23 25.95
C ASP A 333 10.59 -0.17 26.44
N VAL A 334 10.19 -1.03 27.39
CA VAL A 334 8.84 -1.06 27.94
C VAL A 334 8.88 -0.61 29.40
N ASP A 335 8.04 0.36 29.78
CA ASP A 335 7.95 0.85 31.15
C ASP A 335 7.60 -0.29 32.13
N SER A 336 8.52 -0.52 33.06
CA SER A 336 8.46 -1.57 34.09
C SER A 336 8.57 -0.98 35.50
N SER A 337 8.52 0.35 35.65
CA SER A 337 8.56 1.04 36.95
C SER A 337 7.44 0.61 37.90
N TRP A 338 6.28 0.25 37.35
CA TRP A 338 5.12 -0.26 38.10
C TRP A 338 5.34 -1.62 38.79
N LEU A 339 6.43 -2.32 38.48
CA LEU A 339 6.82 -3.55 39.18
C LEU A 339 7.46 -3.29 40.55
N GLY A 340 7.82 -2.03 40.85
CA GLY A 340 8.50 -1.65 42.09
C GLY A 340 9.93 -2.16 42.19
N VAL A 341 10.59 -2.39 41.04
CA VAL A 341 12.01 -2.76 40.96
C VAL A 341 12.73 -1.63 40.25
N GLU A 342 13.63 -0.97 40.97
CA GLU A 342 14.58 -0.04 40.36
C GLU A 342 15.51 -0.87 39.47
N ILE A 343 15.35 -0.73 38.16
CA ILE A 343 16.30 -1.31 37.21
C ILE A 343 17.53 -0.42 37.31
N THR A 344 18.56 -0.89 38.02
CA THR A 344 19.88 -0.27 37.96
C THR A 344 20.30 -0.23 36.51
N GLU A 345 20.47 0.97 35.96
CA GLU A 345 21.04 1.17 34.63
C GLU A 345 22.52 0.77 34.67
N ASP A 346 22.78 -0.54 34.67
CA ASP A 346 24.13 -1.05 34.56
C ASP A 346 24.68 -0.66 33.18
N GLY A 347 25.54 0.37 33.18
CA GLY A 347 26.45 0.68 32.09
C GLY A 347 26.08 1.88 31.21
N VAL A 348 25.86 3.06 31.79
CA VAL A 348 26.46 4.24 31.15
C VAL A 348 27.95 4.12 31.45
N ILE A 349 28.77 3.83 30.43
CA ILE A 349 30.23 3.95 30.53
C ILE A 349 30.47 5.34 31.12
N PRO A 350 31.11 5.48 32.29
CA PRO A 350 31.36 6.78 32.86
C PRO A 350 32.10 7.60 31.81
N TYR A 351 31.50 8.70 31.39
CA TYR A 351 32.15 9.67 30.55
C TYR A 351 33.36 10.15 31.34
N ILE A 352 34.56 9.72 30.94
CA ILE A 352 35.80 10.28 31.47
C ILE A 352 35.83 11.70 30.93
N SER A 353 35.37 12.65 31.74
CA SER A 353 35.57 14.06 31.50
C SER A 353 37.08 14.31 31.48
N LEU A 354 37.60 14.66 30.31
CA LEU A 354 39.00 15.03 30.02
C LEU A 354 39.43 16.35 30.69
N GLU A 355 38.85 16.72 31.84
CA GLU A 355 39.09 18.02 32.48
C GLU A 355 39.91 17.96 33.78
N ASP A 356 40.28 16.78 34.28
CA ASP A 356 41.19 16.68 35.42
C ASP A 356 42.59 16.22 34.98
N SER A 357 43.36 17.16 34.42
CA SER A 357 44.82 17.07 34.37
C SER A 357 45.47 18.44 34.52
N GLN A 358 45.33 19.01 35.72
CA GLN A 358 46.30 19.93 36.32
C GLN A 358 46.76 19.30 37.64
N ASP A 359 47.94 18.67 37.68
CA ASP A 359 49.12 19.32 38.26
C ASP A 359 50.35 18.38 38.28
N THR A 360 51.46 18.96 37.86
CA THR A 360 52.87 18.71 38.22
C THR A 360 53.40 17.29 38.47
N GLY A 361 54.29 16.88 37.56
CA GLY A 361 55.38 15.95 37.84
C GLY A 361 55.91 15.40 36.53
N ASP A 362 57.04 15.91 36.06
CA ASP A 362 57.74 15.38 34.89
C ASP A 362 58.11 13.90 35.12
N PRO A 363 57.79 13.03 34.15
CA PRO A 363 58.77 12.07 33.71
C PRO A 363 58.91 12.08 32.18
N GLU A 364 60.14 11.77 31.79
CA GLU A 364 60.73 11.68 30.46
C GLU A 364 59.78 11.35 29.29
N PRO A 365 59.93 12.02 28.13
CA PRO A 365 59.13 11.75 26.94
C PRO A 365 59.52 10.39 26.34
N VAL A 366 58.67 9.38 26.56
CA VAL A 366 58.71 8.14 25.77
C VAL A 366 58.22 8.48 24.36
N GLY A 367 59.14 8.48 23.41
CA GLY A 367 58.87 8.79 22.00
C GLY A 367 57.85 7.84 21.39
N ILE A 368 56.80 8.42 20.80
CA ILE A 368 55.79 7.73 19.98
C ILE A 368 56.39 7.50 18.57
N SER A 369 57.56 6.88 18.49
CA SER A 369 58.19 6.46 17.24
C SER A 369 58.05 4.96 16.96
N ASP A 370 57.50 4.17 17.88
CA ASP A 370 57.53 2.69 17.78
C ASP A 370 56.17 2.02 17.55
N PHE A 371 55.10 2.77 17.26
CA PHE A 371 53.79 2.18 16.91
C PHE A 371 53.12 2.80 15.67
N ALA A 372 53.91 3.11 14.64
CA ALA A 372 53.37 3.31 13.29
C ALA A 372 53.30 1.95 12.56
N PRO A 373 52.11 1.43 12.20
CA PRO A 373 52.04 0.41 11.16
C PRO A 373 52.48 1.04 9.82
N PRO A 374 53.21 0.31 8.97
CA PRO A 374 53.77 0.89 7.76
C PRO A 374 52.67 1.31 6.79
N GLU A 375 52.63 2.60 6.45
CA GLU A 375 51.93 3.12 5.28
C GLU A 375 52.54 2.49 4.01
N ARG A 376 52.00 1.34 3.61
CA ARG A 376 52.18 0.80 2.27
C ARG A 376 51.20 1.49 1.34
N ASP A 377 51.73 2.48 0.66
CA ASP A 377 51.49 2.93 -0.71
C ASP A 377 50.51 2.07 -1.57
N LEU A 378 49.22 2.12 -1.23
CA LEU A 378 48.13 1.42 -1.93
C LEU A 378 47.64 2.17 -3.18
N ARG A 379 48.03 3.44 -3.35
CA ARG A 379 47.65 4.25 -4.52
C ARG A 379 48.58 4.07 -5.71
N SER A 380 49.88 3.82 -5.49
CA SER A 380 50.85 3.53 -6.56
C SER A 380 50.75 2.08 -7.08
N ALA A 381 50.38 1.13 -6.22
CA ALA A 381 50.19 -0.29 -6.60
C ALA A 381 48.88 -0.57 -7.36
N LEU A 382 47.81 0.23 -7.16
CA LEU A 382 46.53 0.03 -7.85
C LEU A 382 46.56 0.62 -9.29
N MET A 383 47.33 1.68 -9.52
CA MET A 383 47.47 2.29 -10.86
C MET A 383 48.39 1.50 -11.80
N MET A 384 49.43 0.83 -11.29
CA MET A 384 50.26 -0.08 -12.11
C MET A 384 49.53 -1.38 -12.48
N LYS A 385 48.63 -1.89 -11.63
CA LYS A 385 47.87 -3.12 -11.89
C LYS A 385 46.76 -2.99 -12.93
N MET A 386 46.35 -1.77 -13.29
CA MET A 386 45.34 -1.53 -14.34
C MET A 386 45.96 -1.31 -15.73
N LEU A 387 47.29 -1.21 -15.85
CA LEU A 387 48.00 -1.00 -17.11
C LEU A 387 48.69 -2.26 -17.68
N GLU A 388 48.77 -3.37 -16.93
CA GLU A 388 49.50 -4.59 -17.33
C GLU A 388 48.64 -5.78 -17.79
N THR A 389 47.33 -5.61 -18.00
CA THR A 389 46.49 -6.69 -18.58
C THR A 389 46.03 -6.36 -20.00
N LYS A 390 47.01 -6.12 -20.86
CA LYS A 390 46.88 -6.30 -22.31
C LYS A 390 48.00 -7.23 -22.75
N GLU A 391 47.59 -8.24 -23.50
CA GLU A 391 48.39 -9.11 -24.38
C GLU A 391 48.79 -10.51 -23.87
N TYR A 392 48.66 -11.44 -24.83
CA TYR A 392 49.17 -12.81 -24.94
C TYR A 392 48.37 -13.99 -24.39
N SER A 393 47.51 -14.50 -25.28
CA SER A 393 47.53 -15.85 -25.89
C SER A 393 47.69 -17.11 -25.02
N ALA A 394 46.78 -18.06 -25.25
CA ALA A 394 46.84 -19.49 -24.88
C ALA A 394 48.11 -20.18 -25.40
N PRO A 395 48.57 -21.28 -24.74
CA PRO A 395 48.14 -22.60 -25.20
C PRO A 395 47.90 -23.66 -24.08
N SER A 396 47.45 -24.81 -24.58
CA SER A 396 46.85 -26.06 -24.09
C SER A 396 47.58 -26.93 -23.04
N LEU A 397 46.85 -27.97 -22.58
CA LEU A 397 47.24 -29.21 -21.84
C LEU A 397 47.19 -29.12 -20.30
N GLU A 398 46.77 -30.10 -19.50
CA GLU A 398 45.95 -31.33 -19.57
C GLU A 398 45.82 -31.81 -18.10
N ILE A 399 44.63 -32.26 -17.67
CA ILE A 399 44.34 -33.26 -16.57
C ILE A 399 44.70 -32.80 -15.12
N ASP A 400 43.93 -32.96 -14.02
CA ASP A 400 43.01 -34.01 -13.55
C ASP A 400 41.99 -33.50 -12.51
N ASP A 401 40.94 -34.28 -12.29
CA ASP A 401 39.72 -34.03 -11.52
C ASP A 401 39.88 -33.96 -9.98
N SER A 402 39.22 -32.98 -9.34
CA SER A 402 38.45 -33.22 -8.09
C SER A 402 37.58 -32.02 -7.63
N LYS A 403 36.26 -32.19 -7.83
CA LYS A 403 35.10 -31.66 -7.08
C LYS A 403 35.28 -30.40 -6.19
N ALA A 404 34.84 -29.26 -6.71
CA ALA A 404 34.19 -28.20 -5.92
C ALA A 404 33.09 -27.52 -6.76
N ALA A 405 31.86 -27.51 -6.25
CA ALA A 405 30.68 -26.97 -6.92
C ALA A 405 30.79 -25.44 -7.09
N SER A 406 31.03 -25.01 -8.34
CA SER A 406 31.07 -23.60 -8.75
C SER A 406 29.66 -23.05 -8.96
N VAL A 407 29.30 -22.05 -8.15
CA VAL A 407 28.12 -21.20 -8.35
C VAL A 407 28.35 -20.37 -9.62
N ARG A 408 27.77 -20.82 -10.74
CA ARG A 408 27.70 -20.06 -12.00
C ARG A 408 26.83 -18.81 -11.78
N LYS A 409 27.43 -17.61 -11.84
CA LYS A 409 26.68 -16.39 -12.11
C LYS A 409 25.97 -16.56 -13.46
N PRO A 410 24.63 -16.43 -13.54
CA PRO A 410 23.91 -16.58 -14.80
C PRO A 410 24.37 -15.48 -15.77
N LYS A 411 24.83 -15.88 -16.96
CA LYS A 411 25.05 -14.93 -18.06
C LYS A 411 23.70 -14.27 -18.38
N PRO A 412 23.63 -12.94 -18.51
CA PRO A 412 22.38 -12.24 -18.81
C PRO A 412 21.83 -12.77 -20.14
N LYS A 413 20.58 -13.23 -20.11
CA LYS A 413 19.83 -13.61 -21.32
C LYS A 413 19.73 -12.37 -22.20
N ARG A 414 20.27 -12.42 -23.42
CA ARG A 414 20.05 -11.39 -24.44
C ARG A 414 18.55 -11.22 -24.63
N THR A 415 18.03 -10.06 -24.26
CA THR A 415 16.64 -9.68 -24.51
C THR A 415 16.44 -9.64 -26.02
N SER A 416 15.46 -10.40 -26.53
CA SER A 416 15.20 -10.44 -27.97
C SER A 416 14.66 -9.09 -28.45
N SER A 417 15.03 -8.70 -29.66
CA SER A 417 14.61 -7.48 -30.38
C SER A 417 13.09 -7.35 -30.63
N LYS A 418 12.27 -8.24 -30.08
CA LYS A 418 10.80 -8.24 -30.21
C LYS A 418 10.08 -7.41 -29.13
N ILE A 419 10.79 -6.93 -28.10
CA ILE A 419 10.20 -6.14 -27.02
C ILE A 419 10.10 -4.67 -27.43
N PRO A 420 8.95 -3.99 -27.26
CA PRO A 420 8.81 -2.56 -27.57
C PRO A 420 9.85 -1.67 -26.88
N GLY A 421 10.30 -0.62 -27.55
CA GLY A 421 11.30 0.34 -27.04
C GLY A 421 11.06 0.81 -25.59
N PRO A 422 9.86 1.27 -25.22
CA PRO A 422 9.55 1.69 -23.85
C PRO A 422 9.75 0.59 -22.80
N ALA A 423 9.34 -0.65 -23.10
CA ALA A 423 9.50 -1.75 -22.16
C ALA A 423 10.98 -2.15 -21.99
N ARG A 424 11.79 -2.05 -23.06
CA ARG A 424 13.24 -2.23 -22.97
C ARG A 424 13.89 -1.15 -22.10
N PHE A 425 13.47 0.11 -22.27
CA PHE A 425 13.93 1.23 -21.45
C PHE A 425 13.62 1.03 -19.96
N LEU A 426 12.39 0.68 -19.63
CA LEU A 426 11.98 0.44 -18.24
C LEU A 426 12.73 -0.75 -17.61
N ALA A 427 12.97 -1.82 -18.36
CA ALA A 427 13.77 -2.95 -17.87
C ALA A 427 15.24 -2.56 -17.59
N LEU A 428 15.81 -1.64 -18.37
CA LEU A 428 17.15 -1.08 -18.11
C LEU A 428 17.15 -0.21 -16.84
N MET A 429 16.14 0.64 -16.67
CA MET A 429 15.97 1.46 -15.47
C MET A 429 15.83 0.59 -14.20
N ASP A 430 15.06 -0.50 -14.26
CA ASP A 430 14.90 -1.43 -13.13
C ASP A 430 16.20 -2.12 -12.75
N ARG A 431 16.99 -2.48 -13.76
CA ARG A 431 18.31 -3.08 -13.54
C ARG A 431 19.29 -2.08 -12.93
N LEU A 432 19.35 -0.87 -13.47
CA LEU A 432 20.27 0.17 -12.97
C LEU A 432 19.85 0.67 -11.59
N SER A 433 18.55 0.75 -11.31
CA SER A 433 18.08 1.20 -10.00
C SER A 433 18.38 0.21 -8.88
N ALA A 434 18.43 -1.10 -9.19
CA ALA A 434 18.92 -2.10 -8.26
C ALA A 434 20.41 -1.96 -7.94
N GLU A 435 21.21 -1.41 -8.87
CA GLU A 435 22.66 -1.23 -8.72
C GLU A 435 23.04 0.13 -8.10
N LEU A 436 22.36 1.21 -8.50
CA LEU A 436 22.75 2.61 -8.20
C LEU A 436 21.73 3.38 -7.36
N GLY A 437 20.53 2.85 -7.14
CA GLY A 437 19.44 3.51 -6.42
C GLY A 437 18.35 4.12 -7.32
N LYS A 438 17.35 4.78 -6.72
CA LYS A 438 16.14 5.26 -7.43
C LYS A 438 16.38 6.42 -8.41
N GLU A 439 17.43 7.20 -8.20
CA GLU A 439 17.80 8.34 -9.03
C GLU A 439 19.00 7.97 -9.89
N LEU A 440 18.83 8.00 -11.20
CA LEU A 440 19.80 7.51 -12.16
C LEU A 440 20.35 8.65 -13.02
N PRO A 441 21.69 8.85 -13.07
CA PRO A 441 22.28 9.83 -13.98
C PRO A 441 22.00 9.47 -15.45
N LEU A 442 21.43 10.40 -16.20
CA LEU A 442 21.04 10.24 -17.61
C LEU A 442 22.22 9.81 -18.49
N ALA A 443 23.43 10.31 -18.21
CA ALA A 443 24.66 9.90 -18.89
C ALA A 443 24.92 8.39 -18.75
N VAL A 444 24.69 7.82 -17.57
CA VAL A 444 24.89 6.38 -17.31
C VAL A 444 23.84 5.56 -18.05
N VAL A 445 22.58 5.98 -18.02
CA VAL A 445 21.49 5.27 -18.73
C VAL A 445 21.72 5.31 -20.25
N ARG A 446 22.15 6.45 -20.80
CA ARG A 446 22.46 6.60 -22.22
C ARG A 446 23.66 5.75 -22.66
N VAL A 447 24.71 5.65 -21.83
CA VAL A 447 25.87 4.77 -22.10
C VAL A 447 25.48 3.29 -22.09
N LYS A 448 24.47 2.91 -21.30
CA LYS A 448 24.00 1.52 -21.16
C LYS A 448 22.87 1.14 -22.14
N ALA A 449 22.23 2.11 -22.78
CA ALA A 449 21.18 1.87 -23.78
C ALA A 449 21.57 0.93 -24.94
N PRO A 450 22.82 0.93 -25.46
CA PRO A 450 23.24 -0.02 -26.48
C PRO A 450 23.22 -1.49 -26.01
N GLU A 451 23.32 -1.76 -24.71
CA GLU A 451 23.26 -3.14 -24.17
C GLU A 451 21.90 -3.80 -24.39
N ILE A 452 20.85 -3.00 -24.57
CA ILE A 452 19.47 -3.45 -24.85
C ILE A 452 19.04 -3.17 -26.30
N GLU A 453 20.02 -2.99 -27.19
CA GLU A 453 19.82 -2.76 -28.63
C GLU A 453 18.98 -1.51 -28.93
N MET A 454 19.15 -0.45 -28.15
CA MET A 454 18.46 0.83 -28.35
C MET A 454 19.41 1.84 -28.97
N THR A 455 19.00 2.44 -30.09
CA THR A 455 19.78 3.49 -30.76
C THR A 455 19.63 4.82 -30.03
N GLY A 456 20.60 5.74 -30.19
CA GLY A 456 20.53 7.06 -29.52
C GLY A 456 19.26 7.86 -29.86
N LYS A 457 18.80 7.82 -31.13
CA LYS A 457 17.55 8.48 -31.54
C LYS A 457 16.32 7.82 -30.92
N GLU A 458 16.30 6.49 -30.86
CA GLU A 458 15.21 5.74 -30.22
C GLU A 458 15.16 6.02 -28.72
N PHE A 459 16.32 6.11 -28.06
CA PHE A 459 16.43 6.44 -26.65
C PHE A 459 15.80 7.80 -26.32
N ASP A 460 16.15 8.84 -27.08
CA ASP A 460 15.61 10.18 -26.84
C ASP A 460 14.10 10.24 -27.09
N GLN A 461 13.60 9.55 -28.13
CA GLN A 461 12.15 9.46 -28.41
C GLN A 461 11.38 8.72 -27.31
N VAL A 462 11.90 7.59 -26.83
CA VAL A 462 11.28 6.79 -25.78
C VAL A 462 11.31 7.53 -24.44
N LEU A 463 12.41 8.22 -24.13
CA LEU A 463 12.50 9.05 -22.94
C LEU A 463 11.47 10.18 -22.96
N ASP A 464 11.39 10.93 -24.07
CA ASP A 464 10.39 11.99 -24.24
C ASP A 464 8.95 11.47 -24.11
N GLN A 465 8.68 10.27 -24.66
CA GLN A 465 7.38 9.62 -24.53
C GLN A 465 7.07 9.26 -23.07
N LEU A 466 7.98 8.58 -22.36
CA LEU A 466 7.78 8.16 -20.97
C LEU A 466 7.68 9.34 -20.00
N VAL A 467 8.35 10.45 -20.30
CA VAL A 467 8.23 11.71 -19.55
C VAL A 467 6.86 12.35 -19.78
N LYS A 468 6.37 12.40 -21.02
CA LYS A 468 5.01 12.88 -21.33
C LYS A 468 3.91 12.02 -20.68
N GLU A 469 4.13 10.71 -20.59
CA GLU A 469 3.22 9.77 -19.94
C GLU A 469 3.30 9.83 -18.40
N GLY A 470 4.30 10.51 -17.83
CA GLY A 470 4.51 10.60 -16.38
C GLY A 470 5.02 9.31 -15.74
N THR A 471 5.54 8.36 -16.52
CA THR A 471 6.13 7.11 -16.00
C THR A 471 7.56 7.33 -15.48
N VAL A 472 8.29 8.25 -16.12
CA VAL A 472 9.63 8.69 -15.74
C VAL A 472 9.58 10.20 -15.56
N TYR A 473 10.24 10.74 -14.55
CA TYR A 473 10.38 12.19 -14.37
C TYR A 473 11.87 12.57 -14.33
N MET A 474 12.16 13.75 -14.87
CA MET A 474 13.48 14.37 -14.79
C MET A 474 13.57 15.08 -13.43
N VAL A 475 14.48 14.65 -12.56
CA VAL A 475 14.71 15.31 -11.26
C VAL A 475 15.42 16.64 -11.49
N ASP A 476 16.43 16.62 -12.36
CA ASP A 476 17.15 17.77 -12.89
C ASP A 476 17.50 17.52 -14.38
N LYS A 477 18.37 18.34 -14.98
CA LYS A 477 18.76 18.16 -16.40
C LYS A 477 19.59 16.90 -16.66
N GLU A 478 20.16 16.29 -15.62
CA GLU A 478 21.15 15.23 -15.72
C GLU A 478 20.71 13.92 -15.04
N THR A 479 19.57 13.91 -14.35
CA THR A 479 19.11 12.82 -13.50
C THR A 479 17.65 12.49 -13.78
N ILE A 480 17.37 11.20 -13.92
CA ILE A 480 16.02 10.67 -14.14
C ILE A 480 15.63 9.70 -13.04
N SER A 481 14.36 9.67 -12.69
CA SER A 481 13.81 8.71 -11.75
C SER A 481 12.50 8.13 -12.27
N ARG A 482 12.26 6.85 -11.96
CA ARG A 482 11.01 6.17 -12.30
C ARG A 482 9.98 6.53 -11.22
N VAL A 483 8.76 6.87 -11.64
CA VAL A 483 7.64 6.97 -10.69
C VAL A 483 7.34 5.56 -10.20
N ASP A 484 7.69 5.29 -8.94
CA ASP A 484 7.09 4.16 -8.23
C ASP A 484 5.62 4.50 -8.13
N ILE A 485 4.82 3.93 -9.03
CA ILE A 485 3.38 3.84 -8.80
C ILE A 485 3.29 2.96 -7.56
N LEU A 486 3.26 3.61 -6.40
CA LEU A 486 2.89 2.97 -5.15
C LEU A 486 1.58 2.29 -5.45
N ALA A 487 1.62 0.96 -5.51
CA ALA A 487 0.43 0.15 -5.53
C ALA A 487 -0.17 0.27 -4.12
N ASP A 488 -0.87 1.39 -3.88
CA ASP A 488 -1.70 1.62 -2.70
C ASP A 488 -2.92 0.69 -2.69
#